data_AF-A0A3A5ID20-F1
#
_entry.id   AF-A0A3A5ID20-F1
#
_cell.length_a   1.000
_cell.length_b   1.000
_cell.length_c   1.000
_cell.angle_alpha   90.00
_cell.angle_beta   90.00
_cell.angle_gamma   90.00
#
_symmetry.space_group_name_H-M   'P 1'
#
loop_
_entity.id
_entity.type
_entity.pdbx_description
1 polymer ?
#
loop_
_entity_poly.entity_id
_entity_poly.type
_entity_poly.pdbx_seq_one_letter_code
_entity_poly.pdbx_strand_id
1 'polypeptide(L)'
;MKRGITFEIPNEYGSLLGDLLEPIDITTFNWRVGDGESYLVGDDSSEEALFSKDVIKGNELKILIEDNRYYLIFVDLQAYPKGEVSEVKTYTEFIESKCELVLLVVDSCYGTIYCKNKRKIELLYRNAKERGFVGVEYITSENDIRTRLSVW
;
A
#
# COMPACT_ATOMS: atom_id res chain seq x y z
N MET A 1 16.52 13.23 -1.60
CA MET A 1 15.83 12.57 -2.75
C MET A 1 14.46 12.08 -2.29
N LYS A 2 13.39 12.23 -3.09
CA LYS A 2 12.06 11.70 -2.76
C LYS A 2 12.05 10.17 -2.84
N ARG A 3 11.60 9.52 -1.77
CA ARG A 3 11.50 8.06 -1.61
C ARG A 3 10.06 7.55 -1.67
N GLY A 4 9.10 8.43 -1.39
CA GLY A 4 7.71 8.04 -1.17
C GLY A 4 6.85 9.18 -0.63
N ILE A 5 5.68 8.82 -0.08
CA ILE A 5 4.78 9.71 0.65
C ILE A 5 4.29 9.06 1.95
N THR A 6 4.03 9.88 2.95
CA THR A 6 3.20 9.53 4.12
C THR A 6 1.87 10.25 4.02
N PHE A 7 0.85 9.71 4.67
CA PHE A 7 -0.48 10.28 4.73
C PHE A 7 -1.24 9.67 5.90
N GLU A 8 -2.33 10.32 6.29
CA GLU A 8 -3.26 9.79 7.28
C GLU A 8 -4.57 9.36 6.60
N ILE A 9 -5.15 8.28 7.11
CA ILE A 9 -6.44 7.75 6.67
C ILE A 9 -7.47 7.85 7.79
N PRO A 10 -8.77 8.01 7.48
CA PRO A 10 -9.81 7.90 8.48
C PRO A 10 -9.87 6.46 9.01
N ASN A 11 -10.01 6.32 10.32
CA ASN A 11 -10.22 5.03 10.99
C ASN A 11 -11.66 4.55 10.78
N GLU A 12 -12.02 4.25 9.53
CA GLU A 12 -13.38 3.95 9.09
C GLU A 12 -13.38 2.89 7.98
N TYR A 13 -14.56 2.30 7.73
CA TYR A 13 -14.76 1.37 6.62
C TYR A 13 -14.85 2.09 5.27
N GLY A 14 -14.15 1.57 4.26
CA GLY A 14 -14.20 2.17 2.92
C GLY A 14 -13.43 1.40 1.87
N SER A 15 -13.08 2.09 0.79
CA SER A 15 -12.33 1.59 -0.37
C SER A 15 -10.99 2.35 -0.53
N LEU A 16 -10.37 2.72 0.59
CA LEU A 16 -9.25 3.67 0.65
C LEU A 16 -8.03 3.26 -0.19
N LEU A 17 -7.74 1.96 -0.32
CA LEU A 17 -6.61 1.49 -1.13
C LEU A 17 -6.84 1.72 -2.62
N GLY A 18 -8.08 1.56 -3.09
CA GLY A 18 -8.47 1.84 -4.47
C GLY A 18 -8.31 3.32 -4.79
N ASP A 19 -8.85 4.20 -3.95
CA ASP A 19 -8.71 5.65 -4.09
C ASP A 19 -7.23 6.09 -4.09
N LEU A 20 -6.43 5.54 -3.19
CA LEU A 20 -5.02 5.89 -3.03
C LEU A 20 -4.16 5.46 -4.24
N LEU A 21 -4.39 4.25 -4.76
CA LEU A 21 -3.57 3.65 -5.81
C LEU A 21 -4.07 3.94 -7.23
N GLU A 22 -5.22 4.60 -7.39
CA GLU A 22 -5.82 4.99 -8.69
C GLU A 22 -4.81 5.51 -9.75
N PRO A 23 -3.81 6.35 -9.43
CA PRO A 23 -2.89 6.88 -10.44
C PRO A 23 -1.88 5.85 -10.97
N ILE A 24 -1.83 4.67 -10.38
CA ILE A 24 -0.89 3.60 -10.70
C ILE A 24 -1.64 2.48 -11.40
N ASP A 25 -1.14 2.04 -12.55
CA ASP A 25 -1.64 0.82 -13.17
C ASP A 25 -1.18 -0.42 -12.41
N ILE A 26 -1.90 -0.74 -11.33
CA ILE A 26 -1.59 -1.84 -10.41
C ILE A 26 -1.70 -3.22 -11.07
N THR A 27 -2.36 -3.31 -12.23
CA THR A 27 -2.56 -4.55 -12.99
C THR A 27 -1.28 -5.09 -13.62
N THR A 28 -0.27 -4.23 -13.73
CA THR A 28 1.05 -4.56 -14.28
C THR A 28 1.93 -5.35 -13.31
N PHE A 29 1.51 -5.50 -12.05
CA PHE A 29 2.30 -6.12 -10.98
C PHE A 29 1.75 -7.47 -10.50
N ASN A 30 2.64 -8.23 -9.86
CA ASN A 30 2.29 -9.20 -8.82
C ASN A 30 2.53 -8.53 -7.46
N TRP A 31 1.60 -8.73 -6.54
CA TRP A 31 1.63 -8.11 -5.22
C TRP A 31 1.90 -9.16 -4.17
N ARG A 32 3.00 -9.03 -3.44
CA ARG A 32 3.19 -9.76 -2.19
C ARG A 32 2.34 -9.09 -1.12
N VAL A 33 1.62 -9.90 -0.36
CA VAL A 33 0.93 -9.52 0.86
C VAL A 33 1.80 -9.99 2.04
N GLY A 34 2.21 -9.07 2.90
CA GLY A 34 2.88 -9.38 4.15
C GLY A 34 1.89 -9.66 5.27
N ASP A 35 2.41 -9.98 6.45
CA ASP A 35 1.59 -10.14 7.64
C ASP A 35 0.82 -8.84 7.92
N GLY A 36 -0.47 -8.93 8.15
CA GLY A 36 -1.33 -7.77 8.36
C GLY A 36 -2.68 -8.17 8.95
N GLU A 37 -3.52 -7.17 9.15
CA GLU A 37 -4.83 -7.31 9.78
C GLU A 37 -5.79 -6.34 9.06
N SER A 38 -6.64 -6.91 8.21
CA SER A 38 -7.61 -6.16 7.40
C SER A 38 -8.77 -7.07 7.04
N TYR A 39 -9.97 -6.50 6.99
CA TYR A 39 -11.21 -7.27 6.95
C TYR A 39 -12.17 -6.74 5.90
N LEU A 40 -12.79 -7.63 5.15
CA LEU A 40 -13.94 -7.33 4.29
C LEU A 40 -15.17 -7.01 5.14
N VAL A 41 -15.97 -6.08 4.68
CA VAL A 41 -17.31 -5.83 5.23
C VAL A 41 -18.28 -6.78 4.54
N GLY A 42 -18.73 -7.81 5.26
CA GLY A 42 -19.77 -8.74 4.81
C GLY A 42 -21.12 -8.52 5.51
N ASP A 43 -22.18 -9.11 4.94
CA ASP A 43 -23.54 -9.10 5.53
C ASP A 43 -23.67 -10.03 6.76
N ASP A 44 -22.80 -11.04 6.87
CA ASP A 44 -22.80 -12.00 7.97
C ASP A 44 -21.69 -11.68 8.99
N SER A 45 -21.95 -12.00 10.26
CA SER A 45 -21.12 -11.68 11.44
C SER A 45 -19.72 -12.33 11.49
N SER A 46 -19.18 -12.81 10.37
CA SER A 46 -17.82 -13.32 10.26
C SER A 46 -16.92 -12.30 9.57
N GLU A 47 -15.89 -11.84 10.28
CA GLU A 47 -14.85 -10.98 9.74
C GLU A 47 -13.93 -11.80 8.80
N GLU A 48 -14.19 -11.72 7.49
CA GLU A 48 -13.32 -12.33 6.48
C GLU A 48 -12.10 -11.45 6.25
N ALA A 49 -10.90 -12.04 6.24
CA ALA A 49 -9.68 -11.30 5.95
C ALA A 49 -9.71 -10.73 4.51
N LEU A 50 -9.37 -9.45 4.35
CA LEU A 50 -9.29 -8.81 3.04
C LEU A 50 -8.28 -9.51 2.13
N PHE A 51 -7.12 -9.87 2.68
CA PHE A 51 -6.09 -10.60 1.97
C PHE A 51 -5.93 -12.00 2.54
N SER A 52 -6.22 -13.01 1.73
CA SER A 52 -6.12 -14.43 2.09
C SER A 52 -4.99 -15.16 1.38
N LYS A 53 -4.19 -14.45 0.56
CA LYS A 53 -3.09 -15.01 -0.23
C LYS A 53 -1.82 -14.20 0.00
N ASP A 54 -0.68 -14.90 0.08
CA ASP A 54 0.64 -14.28 0.17
C ASP A 54 1.03 -13.52 -1.11
N VAL A 55 0.46 -13.90 -2.26
CA VAL A 55 0.67 -13.23 -3.55
C VAL A 55 -0.64 -13.10 -4.31
N ILE A 56 -0.93 -11.88 -4.78
CA ILE A 56 -2.14 -11.52 -5.53
C ILE A 56 -1.73 -10.91 -6.88
N LYS A 57 -2.37 -11.32 -7.97
CA LYS A 57 -2.15 -10.68 -9.29
C LYS A 57 -2.79 -9.30 -9.30
N GLY A 58 -2.19 -8.34 -10.02
CA GLY A 58 -2.70 -6.97 -10.06
C GLY A 58 -4.18 -6.83 -10.46
N ASN A 59 -4.68 -7.65 -11.38
CA ASN A 59 -6.11 -7.65 -11.73
C ASN A 59 -7.01 -8.12 -10.58
N GLU A 60 -6.57 -9.15 -9.85
CA GLU A 60 -7.30 -9.67 -8.68
C GLU A 60 -7.29 -8.64 -7.56
N LEU A 61 -6.14 -8.00 -7.30
CA LEU A 61 -6.03 -6.94 -6.30
C LEU A 61 -6.93 -5.76 -6.65
N LYS A 62 -6.97 -5.36 -7.93
CA LYS A 62 -7.80 -4.24 -8.39
C LYS A 62 -9.28 -4.48 -8.07
N ILE A 63 -9.83 -5.62 -8.47
CA ILE A 63 -11.20 -6.03 -8.14
C ILE A 63 -11.40 -6.02 -6.62
N LEU A 64 -10.45 -6.59 -5.87
CA LEU A 64 -10.54 -6.68 -4.43
C LEU A 64 -10.64 -5.31 -3.75
N ILE A 65 -9.82 -4.33 -4.15
CA ILE A 65 -9.75 -3.03 -3.47
C ILE A 65 -10.72 -1.97 -4.01
N GLU A 66 -11.26 -2.17 -5.22
CA GLU A 66 -12.21 -1.24 -5.87
C GLU A 66 -13.67 -1.69 -5.72
N ASP A 67 -13.95 -3.00 -5.73
CA ASP A 67 -15.33 -3.52 -5.73
C ASP A 67 -15.84 -3.87 -4.32
N ASN A 68 -15.00 -3.75 -3.29
CA ASN A 68 -15.35 -4.10 -1.92
C ASN A 68 -15.17 -2.93 -0.95
N ARG A 69 -15.91 -3.00 0.17
CA ARG A 69 -15.68 -2.18 1.35
C ARG A 69 -14.94 -3.00 2.40
N TYR A 70 -13.98 -2.39 3.06
CA TYR A 70 -13.12 -3.07 4.04
C TYR A 70 -12.67 -2.13 5.14
N TYR A 71 -12.12 -2.72 6.19
CA TYR A 71 -11.46 -2.06 7.30
C TYR A 71 -9.98 -2.42 7.32
N LEU A 72 -9.12 -1.44 7.57
CA LEU A 72 -7.68 -1.61 7.55
C LEU A 72 -7.13 -1.35 8.96
N ILE A 73 -6.39 -2.30 9.53
CA ILE A 73 -5.61 -2.10 10.76
C ILE A 73 -4.14 -2.09 10.40
N PHE A 74 -3.66 -3.20 9.82
CA PHE A 74 -2.31 -3.37 9.31
C PHE A 74 -2.32 -3.89 7.87
N VAL A 75 -1.63 -3.20 6.97
CA VAL A 75 -1.49 -3.64 5.57
C VAL A 75 -0.03 -3.57 5.17
N ASP A 76 0.49 -4.67 4.61
CA ASP A 76 1.81 -4.73 4.00
C ASP A 76 1.67 -5.26 2.57
N LEU A 77 1.86 -4.37 1.60
CA LEU A 77 1.77 -4.68 0.18
C LEU A 77 3.04 -4.27 -0.55
N GLN A 78 3.60 -5.20 -1.32
CA GLN A 78 4.82 -4.97 -2.10
C GLN A 78 4.57 -5.34 -3.57
N ALA A 79 4.77 -4.37 -4.46
CA ALA A 79 4.51 -4.53 -5.89
C ALA A 79 5.78 -4.92 -6.65
N TYR A 80 5.69 -6.01 -7.42
CA TYR A 80 6.78 -6.52 -8.27
C TYR A 80 6.31 -6.59 -9.72
N PRO A 81 7.20 -6.34 -10.70
CA PRO A 81 6.93 -6.71 -12.09
C PRO A 81 6.49 -8.18 -12.17
N LYS A 82 5.69 -8.52 -13.18
CA LYS A 82 5.23 -9.91 -13.38
C LYS A 82 6.42 -10.88 -13.34
N GLY A 83 6.35 -11.87 -12.46
CA GLY A 83 7.42 -12.82 -12.23
C GLY A 83 7.60 -13.14 -10.75
N GLU A 84 8.84 -13.44 -10.39
CA GLU A 84 9.26 -13.81 -9.04
C GLU A 84 9.08 -12.65 -8.06
N VAL A 85 8.59 -13.01 -6.87
CA VAL A 85 8.25 -12.13 -5.77
C VAL A 85 9.07 -12.58 -4.58
N SER A 86 9.86 -11.68 -3.99
CA SER A 86 10.68 -11.97 -2.82
C SER A 86 10.50 -10.84 -1.81
N GLU A 87 10.23 -11.17 -0.55
CA GLU A 87 10.06 -10.15 0.49
C GLU A 87 11.25 -9.18 0.57
N VAL A 88 10.95 -7.88 0.74
CA VAL A 88 11.92 -6.89 1.19
C VAL A 88 11.54 -6.38 2.57
N LYS A 89 12.53 -6.27 3.46
CA LYS A 89 12.32 -5.87 4.86
C LYS A 89 12.93 -4.54 5.20
N THR A 90 13.90 -4.08 4.41
CA THR A 90 14.61 -2.83 4.65
C THR A 90 14.59 -1.94 3.41
N TYR A 91 14.80 -0.64 3.60
CA TYR A 91 14.91 0.29 2.48
C TYR A 91 16.07 -0.06 1.53
N THR A 92 17.18 -0.57 2.06
CA THR A 92 18.32 -1.03 1.25
C THR A 92 17.92 -2.21 0.37
N GLU A 93 17.30 -3.26 0.94
CA GLU A 93 16.78 -4.40 0.17
C GLU A 93 15.75 -3.96 -0.87
N PHE A 94 14.85 -3.03 -0.50
CA PHE A 94 13.89 -2.46 -1.45
C PHE A 94 14.60 -1.85 -2.64
N ILE A 95 15.62 -1.02 -2.44
CA ILE A 95 16.37 -0.40 -3.54
C ILE A 95 17.07 -1.43 -4.43
N GLU A 96 17.67 -2.45 -3.84
CA GLU A 96 18.44 -3.49 -4.54
C GLU A 96 17.55 -4.54 -5.25
N SER A 97 16.30 -4.70 -4.82
CA SER A 97 15.39 -5.71 -5.39
C SER A 97 14.63 -5.24 -6.63
N LYS A 98 13.81 -6.12 -7.20
CA LYS A 98 12.85 -5.79 -8.27
C LYS A 98 11.56 -5.15 -7.78
N CYS A 99 11.36 -5.01 -6.46
CA CYS A 99 10.20 -4.34 -5.89
C CYS A 99 10.14 -2.89 -6.39
N GLU A 100 8.99 -2.44 -6.87
CA GLU A 100 8.81 -1.08 -7.38
C GLU A 100 8.08 -0.14 -6.42
N LEU A 101 7.22 -0.71 -5.58
CA LEU A 101 6.35 0.02 -4.65
C LEU A 101 6.14 -0.81 -3.38
N VAL A 102 6.20 -0.16 -2.22
CA VAL A 102 5.80 -0.73 -0.93
C VAL A 102 4.72 0.17 -0.34
N LEU A 103 3.59 -0.39 0.07
CA LEU A 103 2.48 0.29 0.73
C LEU A 103 2.29 -0.32 2.12
N LEU A 104 2.28 0.55 3.12
CA LEU A 104 2.15 0.18 4.53
C LEU A 104 1.01 1.01 5.15
N VAL A 105 0.09 0.34 5.84
CA VAL A 105 -0.91 0.96 6.72
C VAL A 105 -0.71 0.44 8.13
N VAL A 106 -0.71 1.33 9.11
CA VAL A 106 -0.44 1.03 10.52
C VAL A 106 -1.49 1.70 11.40
N ASP A 107 -2.00 0.96 12.38
CA ASP A 107 -2.96 1.41 13.40
C ASP A 107 -4.21 2.10 12.81
N SER A 108 -4.69 1.64 11.65
CA SER A 108 -5.87 2.18 10.95
C SER A 108 -5.82 3.68 10.60
N CYS A 109 -4.66 4.33 10.77
CA CYS A 109 -4.56 5.79 10.67
C CYS A 109 -3.36 6.23 9.83
N TYR A 110 -2.24 5.51 9.86
CA TYR A 110 -0.99 5.97 9.25
C TYR A 110 -0.64 5.17 8.01
N GLY A 111 -0.64 5.85 6.88
CA GLY A 111 -0.26 5.32 5.57
C GLY A 111 1.14 5.75 5.14
N THR A 112 1.83 4.86 4.44
CA THR A 112 3.15 5.12 3.87
C THR A 112 3.29 4.38 2.55
N ILE A 113 3.68 5.08 1.48
CA ILE A 113 4.07 4.46 0.21
C ILE A 113 5.52 4.81 -0.11
N TYR A 114 6.36 3.81 -0.29
CA TYR A 114 7.65 3.94 -0.95
C TYR A 114 7.52 3.59 -2.43
N CYS A 115 8.14 4.37 -3.32
CA CYS A 115 8.12 4.08 -4.75
C CYS A 115 9.42 4.51 -5.42
N LYS A 116 10.00 3.65 -6.26
CA LYS A 116 11.27 3.97 -6.95
C LYS A 116 11.09 5.02 -8.05
N ASN A 117 9.90 5.09 -8.65
CA ASN A 117 9.64 5.98 -9.76
C ASN A 117 9.18 7.37 -9.27
N LYS A 118 10.02 8.37 -9.46
CA LYS A 118 9.77 9.76 -9.03
C LYS A 118 8.48 10.34 -9.62
N ARG A 119 8.14 10.03 -10.87
CA ARG A 119 6.90 10.50 -11.49
C ARG A 119 5.67 9.86 -10.84
N LYS A 120 5.74 8.57 -10.49
CA LYS A 120 4.67 7.87 -9.73
C LYS A 120 4.50 8.49 -8.33
N ILE A 121 5.59 8.86 -7.65
CA ILE A 121 5.52 9.58 -6.36
C ILE A 121 4.72 10.89 -6.50
N GLU A 122 4.98 11.71 -7.53
CA GLU A 122 4.23 12.96 -7.73
C GLU A 122 2.75 12.73 -8.09
N LEU A 123 2.43 11.63 -8.76
CA LEU A 123 1.05 11.25 -9.05
C LEU A 123 0.31 10.84 -7.77
N LEU A 124 0.93 9.98 -6.96
CA LEU A 124 0.39 9.54 -5.68
C LEU A 124 0.18 10.71 -4.72
N TYR A 125 1.16 11.63 -4.63
CA TYR A 125 1.05 12.81 -3.77
C TYR A 125 -0.15 13.69 -4.15
N ARG A 126 -0.28 14.01 -5.44
CA ARG A 126 -1.38 14.85 -5.93
C ARG A 126 -2.74 14.17 -5.75
N ASN A 127 -2.82 12.88 -6.08
CA ASN A 127 -4.04 12.11 -5.89
C ASN A 127 -4.47 12.04 -4.43
N ALA A 128 -3.53 11.79 -3.51
CA ALA A 128 -3.83 11.78 -2.08
C ALA A 128 -4.39 13.15 -1.61
N LYS A 129 -3.83 14.27 -2.10
CA LYS A 129 -4.38 15.61 -1.81
C LYS A 129 -5.77 15.81 -2.42
N GLU A 130 -5.98 15.41 -3.68
CA GLU A 130 -7.25 15.56 -4.39
C GLU A 130 -8.38 14.70 -3.80
N ARG A 131 -8.04 13.51 -3.30
CA ARG A 131 -8.95 12.59 -2.59
C ARG A 131 -9.18 12.98 -1.13
N GLY A 132 -8.54 14.06 -0.65
CA GLY A 132 -8.79 14.62 0.69
C GLY A 132 -8.05 13.90 1.83
N PHE A 133 -7.03 13.09 1.55
CA PHE A 133 -6.18 12.52 2.60
C PHE A 133 -5.46 13.65 3.36
N VAL A 134 -5.32 13.49 4.67
CA VAL A 134 -4.69 14.49 5.54
C VAL A 134 -3.23 14.10 5.82
N GLY A 135 -2.44 15.05 6.33
CA GLY A 135 -1.03 14.79 6.65
C GLY A 135 -0.14 14.36 5.47
N VAL A 136 -0.57 14.59 4.21
CA VAL A 136 0.19 14.12 3.04
C VAL A 136 1.52 14.87 2.89
N GLU A 137 2.62 14.16 3.07
CA GLU A 137 4.00 14.66 3.03
C GLU A 137 4.90 13.75 2.19
N TYR A 138 6.04 14.29 1.71
CA TYR A 138 7.03 13.48 1.01
C TYR A 138 7.97 12.80 2.01
N ILE A 139 8.28 11.54 1.73
CA ILE A 139 9.41 10.84 2.37
C ILE A 139 10.67 11.16 1.60
N THR A 140 11.72 11.53 2.32
CA THR A 140 13.02 11.90 1.80
C THR A 140 14.12 11.21 2.58
N SER A 141 15.34 11.24 2.06
CA SER A 141 16.51 10.73 2.78
C SER A 141 16.79 11.39 4.13
N GLU A 142 16.22 12.56 4.40
CA GLU A 142 16.49 13.36 5.61
C GLU A 142 15.45 13.14 6.70
N ASN A 143 14.20 12.81 6.35
CA ASN A 143 13.09 12.64 7.28
C ASN A 143 12.57 11.19 7.38
N ASP A 144 13.15 10.26 6.62
CA ASP A 144 12.78 8.85 6.67
C ASP A 144 13.41 8.17 7.89
N ILE A 145 12.61 8.07 8.96
CA ILE A 145 13.01 7.49 10.24
C ILE A 145 12.78 5.96 10.31
N ARG A 146 12.16 5.36 9.28
CA ARG A 146 11.84 3.92 9.29
C ARG A 146 13.09 3.10 9.03
N THR A 147 13.27 2.08 9.87
CA THR A 147 14.33 1.08 9.75
C THR A 147 13.85 -0.20 9.06
N ARG A 148 12.54 -0.43 9.05
CA ARG A 148 11.87 -1.59 8.42
C ARG A 148 10.76 -1.16 7.46
N LEU A 149 10.52 -2.01 6.47
CA LEU A 149 9.43 -1.92 5.51
C LEU A 149 8.40 -3.03 5.77
N SER A 150 7.99 -3.15 7.02
CA SER A 150 6.93 -4.04 7.52
C SER A 150 6.06 -3.27 8.50
N VAL A 151 4.85 -3.79 8.75
CA VAL A 151 3.92 -3.25 9.75
C VAL A 151 4.13 -3.83 11.16
N TRP A 152 4.95 -4.88 11.27
CA TRP A 152 5.41 -5.52 12.52
C TRP A 152 6.91 -5.32 12.77
#